data_AF-A0A5B6TRX5-F1
#
_entry.id   AF-A0A5B6TRX5-F1
#
_cell.length_a   1.000
_cell.length_b   1.000
_cell.length_c   1.000
_cell.angle_alpha   90.00
_cell.angle_beta   90.00
_cell.angle_gamma   90.00
#
_symmetry.space_group_name_H-M   'P 1'
#
loop_
_entity.id
_entity.type
_entity.pdbx_description
1 polymer ?
#
loop_
_entity_poly.entity_id
_entity_poly.type
_entity_poly.pdbx_seq_one_letter_code
_entity_poly.pdbx_strand_id
1 'polypeptide(L)'
;MERDSEENEAERSEYVVVPEEAIQFLPAEWRDALQSKLEDGRAILEAVDSDIKGLVRLINASQVMTSLSYIHQRLAKADFNLTTEAFLEHDMLTSAFVVTYVRLIDGGVGSGVSRDALPTHLRQAHDEIIEFRNKRFAHNAGHRSVDGTLDIQFGDGRFEVNVTMRMGYYIRGANEWGELVTFLNGLMFDRLTKLLERLKNKTGHDWTFPSGPPPAWIDFP
;
A
#
# COMPACT_ATOMS: atom_id res chain seq x y z
N MET A 1 -14.92 40.80 12.33
CA MET A 1 -15.38 40.04 13.51
C MET A 1 -14.39 38.90 13.65
N GLU A 2 -13.38 39.14 14.47
CA GLU A 2 -12.37 38.19 14.89
C GLU A 2 -13.02 36.98 15.56
N ARG A 3 -12.40 35.82 15.31
CA ARG A 3 -12.28 34.67 16.21
C ARG A 3 -10.95 34.04 15.79
N ASP A 4 -9.89 34.51 16.43
CA ASP A 4 -9.15 33.78 17.48
C ASP A 4 -8.72 32.40 16.96
N SER A 5 -7.49 32.18 16.52
CA SER A 5 -6.23 32.20 17.29
C SER A 5 -6.27 31.22 18.46
N GLU A 6 -6.09 29.94 18.14
CA GLU A 6 -5.66 28.80 18.97
C GLU A 6 -5.78 27.58 18.02
N GLU A 7 -4.80 27.28 17.19
CA GLU A 7 -3.77 26.28 17.52
C GLU A 7 -2.43 26.69 16.88
N ASN A 8 -1.56 27.21 17.74
CA ASN A 8 -0.19 27.57 17.46
C ASN A 8 0.65 26.74 18.43
N GLU A 9 1.30 25.67 17.96
CA GLU A 9 2.37 25.01 18.74
C GLU A 9 3.27 24.07 17.90
N ALA A 10 3.39 24.31 16.60
CA ALA A 10 4.62 23.95 15.90
C ALA A 10 5.46 25.22 15.85
N GLU A 11 6.27 25.43 16.90
CA GLU A 11 7.33 26.43 16.88
C GLU A 11 8.01 26.38 15.50
N ARG A 12 7.85 27.45 14.72
CA ARG A 12 8.69 27.71 13.56
C ARG A 12 10.12 27.82 14.07
N SER A 13 10.79 26.69 14.18
CA SER A 13 12.23 26.66 14.38
C SER A 13 12.84 27.38 13.18
N GLU A 14 13.29 28.62 13.40
CA GLU A 14 13.95 29.45 12.40
C GLU A 14 15.33 28.84 12.13
N TYR A 15 15.39 27.80 11.30
CA TYR A 15 16.65 27.19 10.91
C TYR A 15 17.30 28.02 9.80
N VAL A 16 18.50 28.54 10.07
CA VAL A 16 19.36 29.15 9.05
C VAL A 16 20.09 28.04 8.31
N VAL A 17 19.80 27.87 7.02
CA VAL A 17 20.53 26.94 6.15
C VAL A 17 21.83 27.60 5.72
N VAL A 18 22.96 27.06 6.18
CA VAL A 18 24.29 27.52 5.79
C VAL A 18 24.78 26.66 4.61
N PRO A 19 25.11 27.25 3.45
CA PRO A 19 25.71 26.52 2.33
C PRO A 19 27.03 25.86 2.71
N GLU A 20 27.36 24.70 2.15
CA GLU A 20 28.61 23.98 2.45
C GLU A 20 29.84 24.84 2.16
N GLU A 21 29.78 25.68 1.12
CA GLU A 21 30.85 26.60 0.74
C GLU A 21 31.06 27.71 1.76
N ALA A 22 30.05 28.01 2.61
CA ALA A 22 30.14 29.01 3.65
C ALA A 22 30.77 28.46 4.96
N ILE A 23 30.82 27.13 5.12
CA ILE A 23 31.42 26.47 6.30
C ILE A 23 32.90 26.86 6.43
N GLN A 24 33.61 27.07 5.32
CA GLN A 24 35.02 27.47 5.33
C GLN A 24 35.28 28.81 6.02
N PHE A 25 34.28 29.70 6.11
CA PHE A 25 34.40 31.02 6.74
C PHE A 25 34.06 30.99 8.24
N LEU A 26 33.59 29.86 8.78
CA LEU A 26 33.36 29.70 10.20
C LEU A 26 34.70 29.63 10.97
N PRO A 27 34.71 30.03 12.27
CA PRO A 27 35.89 29.84 13.12
C PRO A 27 36.36 28.38 13.13
N ALA A 28 37.67 28.16 13.26
CA ALA A 28 38.26 26.83 13.19
C ALA A 28 37.61 25.82 14.15
N GLU A 29 37.39 26.22 15.40
CA GLU A 29 36.74 25.40 16.43
C GLU A 29 35.30 24.96 16.04
N TRP A 30 34.57 25.80 15.29
CA TRP A 30 33.22 25.49 14.81
C TRP A 30 33.26 24.53 13.61
N ARG A 31 34.23 24.73 12.70
CA ARG A 31 34.44 23.82 11.56
C ARG A 31 34.83 22.42 12.04
N ASP A 32 35.76 22.33 12.98
CA ASP A 32 36.23 21.06 13.54
C ASP A 32 35.09 20.33 14.27
N ALA A 33 34.30 21.06 15.07
CA ALA A 33 33.13 20.49 15.75
C ALA A 33 32.04 20.01 14.79
N LEU A 34 31.77 20.76 13.70
CA LEU A 34 30.82 20.35 12.66
C LEU A 34 31.31 19.12 11.91
N GLN A 35 32.61 19.09 11.56
CA GLN A 35 33.19 17.99 10.83
C GLN A 35 33.21 16.70 11.68
N SER A 36 33.57 16.80 12.95
CA SER A 36 33.47 15.68 13.89
C SER A 36 32.04 15.13 13.98
N LYS A 37 31.04 16.01 14.12
CA LYS A 37 29.63 15.58 14.13
C LYS A 37 29.20 14.92 12.83
N LEU A 38 29.70 15.40 11.70
CA LEU A 38 29.38 14.86 10.38
C LEU A 38 30.02 13.48 10.16
N GLU A 39 31.25 13.29 10.61
CA GLU A 39 31.95 12.00 10.59
C GLU A 39 31.26 10.99 11.52
N ASP A 40 30.92 11.39 12.75
CA ASP A 40 30.16 10.56 13.70
C ASP A 40 28.81 10.16 13.10
N GLY A 41 28.08 11.11 12.52
CA GLY A 41 26.80 10.86 11.86
C GLY A 41 26.93 9.89 10.70
N ARG A 42 27.94 10.05 9.84
CA ARG A 42 28.20 9.11 8.73
C ARG A 42 28.51 7.72 9.22
N ALA A 43 29.37 7.57 10.23
CA ALA A 43 29.72 6.28 10.81
C ALA A 43 28.49 5.57 11.39
N ILE A 44 27.61 6.31 12.08
CA ILE A 44 26.34 5.78 12.60
C ILE A 44 25.46 5.29 11.45
N LEU A 45 25.27 6.09 10.40
CA LEU A 45 24.42 5.73 9.26
C LEU A 45 24.97 4.53 8.48
N GLU A 46 26.29 4.47 8.27
CA GLU A 46 26.97 3.34 7.62
C GLU A 46 26.78 2.04 8.42
N ALA A 47 26.88 2.10 9.75
CA ALA A 47 26.68 0.95 10.63
C ALA A 47 25.25 0.36 10.55
N VAL A 48 24.26 1.15 10.14
CA VAL A 48 22.86 0.74 10.02
C VAL A 48 22.30 0.81 8.60
N ASP A 49 23.14 0.91 7.57
CA ASP A 49 22.74 1.01 6.15
C ASP A 49 21.73 -0.09 5.75
N SER A 50 21.94 -1.32 6.21
CA SER A 50 21.02 -2.44 5.95
C SER A 50 19.61 -2.22 6.52
N ASP A 51 19.50 -1.59 7.69
CA ASP A 51 18.23 -1.26 8.33
C ASP A 51 17.55 -0.07 7.65
N ILE A 52 18.33 0.93 7.23
CA ILE A 52 17.84 2.05 6.41
C ILE A 52 17.28 1.55 5.08
N LYS A 53 17.98 0.62 4.40
CA LYS A 53 17.46 -0.07 3.20
C LYS A 53 16.16 -0.82 3.50
N GLY A 54 16.04 -1.43 4.68
CA GLY A 54 14.81 -2.02 5.18
C GLY A 54 13.67 -1.00 5.30
N LEU A 55 13.95 0.18 5.84
CA LEU A 55 12.98 1.27 5.98
C LEU A 55 12.48 1.75 4.62
N VAL A 56 13.38 1.95 3.65
CA VAL A 56 13.04 2.33 2.28
C VAL A 56 12.10 1.31 1.63
N ARG A 57 12.38 0.00 1.78
CA ARG A 57 11.49 -1.06 1.27
C ARG A 57 10.10 -1.03 1.93
N LEU A 58 10.06 -0.72 3.22
CA LEU A 58 8.80 -0.63 3.97
C LEU A 58 7.97 0.59 3.54
N ILE A 59 8.61 1.73 3.30
CA ILE A 59 7.97 2.95 2.75
C ILE A 59 7.40 2.67 1.35
N ASN A 60 8.16 1.97 0.49
CA ASN A 60 7.64 1.61 -0.83
C ASN A 60 6.40 0.70 -0.74
N ALA A 61 6.37 -0.23 0.22
CA ALA A 61 5.18 -1.05 0.47
C ALA A 61 4.01 -0.27 1.11
N SER A 62 4.27 0.79 1.88
CA SER A 62 3.19 1.60 2.48
C SER A 62 2.38 2.36 1.43
N GLN A 63 2.99 2.78 0.31
CA GLN A 63 2.26 3.35 -0.83
C GLN A 63 1.30 2.31 -1.45
N VAL A 64 1.76 1.07 -1.62
CA VAL A 64 0.93 -0.02 -2.14
C VAL A 64 -0.20 -0.35 -1.16
N MET A 65 0.09 -0.37 0.14
CA MET A 65 -0.89 -0.62 1.20
C MET A 65 -1.96 0.47 1.28
N THR A 66 -1.56 1.74 1.16
CA THR A 66 -2.48 2.89 1.08
C THR A 66 -3.42 2.74 -0.12
N SER A 67 -2.86 2.37 -1.28
CA SER A 67 -3.64 2.16 -2.50
C SER A 67 -4.63 1.00 -2.33
N LEU A 68 -4.18 -0.12 -1.75
CA LEU A 68 -5.01 -1.29 -1.47
C LEU A 68 -6.18 -0.93 -0.54
N SER A 69 -5.91 -0.19 0.53
CA SER A 69 -6.91 0.25 1.50
C SER A 69 -7.95 1.17 0.87
N TYR A 70 -7.51 2.14 0.05
CA TYR A 70 -8.40 3.04 -0.66
C TYR A 70 -9.31 2.29 -1.67
N ILE A 71 -8.73 1.38 -2.46
CA ILE A 71 -9.50 0.56 -3.41
C ILE A 71 -10.52 -0.31 -2.68
N HIS A 72 -10.12 -0.99 -1.61
CA HIS A 72 -11.02 -1.80 -0.80
C HIS A 72 -12.21 -0.97 -0.29
N GLN A 73 -11.92 0.23 0.22
CA GLN A 73 -12.98 1.07 0.73
C GLN A 73 -13.94 1.55 -0.36
N ARG A 74 -13.40 1.92 -1.53
CA ARG A 74 -14.23 2.25 -2.70
C ARG A 74 -15.09 1.08 -3.14
N LEU A 75 -14.55 -0.13 -3.13
CA LEU A 75 -15.28 -1.35 -3.45
C LEU A 75 -16.39 -1.58 -2.41
N ALA A 76 -16.09 -1.49 -1.11
CA ALA A 76 -17.03 -1.68 -0.02
C ALA A 76 -18.20 -0.68 -0.02
N LYS A 77 -17.95 0.55 -0.49
CA LYS A 77 -18.94 1.62 -0.62
C LYS A 77 -19.64 1.67 -1.99
N ALA A 78 -19.21 0.86 -2.96
CA ALA A 78 -19.80 0.90 -4.29
C ALA A 78 -21.28 0.49 -4.22
N ASP A 79 -22.15 1.36 -4.71
CA ASP A 79 -23.57 1.06 -4.84
C ASP A 79 -23.77 0.02 -5.94
N PHE A 80 -24.56 -0.99 -5.62
CA PHE A 80 -24.91 -2.02 -6.58
C PHE A 80 -26.22 -1.66 -7.28
N ASN A 81 -26.12 -1.39 -8.58
CA ASN A 81 -27.26 -1.24 -9.49
C ASN A 81 -27.16 -2.30 -10.59
N LEU A 82 -28.30 -2.77 -11.11
CA LEU A 82 -28.35 -3.73 -12.23
C LEU A 82 -28.12 -3.03 -13.59
N THR A 83 -27.06 -2.21 -13.67
CA THR A 83 -26.64 -1.56 -14.91
C THR A 83 -25.28 -2.07 -15.35
N THR A 84 -25.02 -2.03 -16.67
CA THR A 84 -23.73 -2.44 -17.23
C THR A 84 -22.58 -1.60 -16.67
N GLU A 85 -22.82 -0.32 -16.42
CA GLU A 85 -21.83 0.60 -15.86
C GLU A 85 -21.46 0.21 -14.43
N ALA A 86 -22.45 -0.07 -13.57
CA ALA A 86 -22.20 -0.50 -12.19
C ALA A 86 -21.46 -1.83 -12.16
N PHE A 87 -21.78 -2.72 -13.09
CA PHE A 87 -21.07 -3.98 -13.27
C PHE A 87 -19.59 -3.77 -13.66
N LEU A 88 -19.32 -2.94 -14.67
CA LEU A 88 -17.96 -2.63 -15.12
C LEU A 88 -17.14 -1.92 -14.04
N GLU A 89 -17.75 -1.05 -13.24
CA GLU A 89 -17.10 -0.40 -12.11
C GLU A 89 -16.65 -1.42 -11.05
N HIS A 90 -17.51 -2.40 -10.70
CA HIS A 90 -17.15 -3.46 -9.77
C HIS A 90 -16.04 -4.37 -10.31
N ASP A 91 -16.07 -4.70 -11.60
CA ASP A 91 -15.03 -5.50 -12.25
C ASP A 91 -13.69 -4.75 -12.28
N MET A 92 -13.70 -3.45 -12.59
CA MET A 92 -12.53 -2.58 -12.55
C MET A 92 -11.94 -2.48 -11.13
N LEU A 93 -12.76 -2.20 -10.11
CA LEU A 93 -12.31 -2.09 -8.72
C LEU A 93 -11.79 -3.43 -8.18
N THR A 94 -12.44 -4.54 -8.53
CA THR A 94 -11.98 -5.89 -8.18
C THR A 94 -10.63 -6.19 -8.83
N SER A 95 -10.46 -5.88 -10.12
CA SER A 95 -9.20 -6.03 -10.84
C SER A 95 -8.09 -5.23 -10.17
N ALA A 96 -8.36 -3.96 -9.86
CA ALA A 96 -7.41 -3.07 -9.18
C ALA A 96 -7.03 -3.60 -7.80
N PHE A 97 -8.00 -4.08 -7.02
CA PHE A 97 -7.76 -4.67 -5.71
C PHE A 97 -6.84 -5.90 -5.81
N VAL A 98 -7.20 -6.85 -6.66
CA VAL A 98 -6.46 -8.11 -6.84
C VAL A 98 -5.02 -7.85 -7.28
N VAL A 99 -4.81 -6.99 -8.28
CA VAL A 99 -3.46 -6.65 -8.76
C VAL A 99 -2.64 -5.93 -7.70
N THR A 100 -3.26 -5.01 -6.96
CA THR A 100 -2.57 -4.23 -5.91
C THR A 100 -2.21 -5.12 -4.72
N TYR A 101 -3.11 -6.03 -4.34
CA TYR A 101 -2.88 -7.04 -3.31
C TYR A 101 -1.67 -7.88 -3.66
N VAL A 102 -1.65 -8.48 -4.86
CA VAL A 102 -0.55 -9.34 -5.32
C VAL A 102 0.80 -8.62 -5.31
N ARG A 103 0.85 -7.35 -5.74
CA ARG A 103 2.07 -6.53 -5.67
C ARG A 103 2.59 -6.38 -4.24
N LEU A 104 1.70 -6.26 -3.25
CA LEU A 104 2.07 -6.12 -1.84
C LEU A 104 2.63 -7.45 -1.29
N ILE A 105 1.96 -8.56 -1.54
CA ILE A 105 2.35 -9.87 -0.97
C ILE A 105 3.60 -10.46 -1.66
N ASP A 106 3.74 -10.30 -2.98
CA ASP A 106 4.94 -10.70 -3.71
C ASP A 106 6.14 -9.86 -3.28
N GLY A 107 5.89 -8.64 -2.78
CA GLY A 107 6.87 -7.86 -2.04
C GLY A 107 7.97 -7.21 -2.84
N GLY A 108 8.04 -7.47 -4.16
CA GLY A 108 9.05 -6.94 -5.07
C GLY A 108 10.45 -6.92 -4.44
N VAL A 109 10.94 -5.71 -4.14
CA VAL A 109 12.30 -5.43 -3.63
C VAL A 109 12.50 -5.76 -2.13
N GLY A 110 11.56 -6.45 -1.45
CA GLY A 110 11.85 -7.17 -0.21
C GLY A 110 10.95 -6.89 1.01
N SER A 111 9.67 -6.57 0.82
CA SER A 111 8.70 -6.33 1.91
C SER A 111 7.46 -7.24 1.86
N GLY A 112 7.55 -8.33 1.11
CA GLY A 112 6.44 -9.26 0.89
C GLY A 112 5.86 -9.86 2.16
N VAL A 113 4.67 -10.44 2.00
CA VAL A 113 3.95 -11.13 3.07
C VAL A 113 3.72 -12.55 2.59
N SER A 114 4.42 -13.50 3.21
CA SER A 114 4.20 -14.91 2.92
C SER A 114 2.80 -15.33 3.38
N ARG A 115 2.22 -16.30 2.68
CA ARG A 115 0.94 -16.92 3.06
C ARG A 115 0.92 -17.40 4.51
N ASP A 116 2.03 -17.94 5.00
CA ASP A 116 2.11 -18.47 6.37
C ASP A 116 2.12 -17.38 7.45
N ALA A 117 2.48 -16.15 7.09
CA ALA A 117 2.37 -15.00 7.98
C ALA A 117 0.91 -14.57 8.20
N LEU A 118 -0.03 -15.04 7.37
CA LEU A 118 -1.45 -14.74 7.52
C LEU A 118 -2.10 -15.66 8.57
N PRO A 119 -3.07 -15.14 9.36
CA PRO A 119 -3.96 -15.94 10.18
C PRO A 119 -4.62 -17.05 9.37
N THR A 120 -4.79 -18.23 9.97
CA THR A 120 -5.24 -19.44 9.26
C THR A 120 -6.54 -19.24 8.49
N HIS A 121 -7.50 -18.50 9.06
CA HIS A 121 -8.80 -18.24 8.44
C HIS A 121 -8.74 -17.27 7.25
N LEU A 122 -7.69 -16.44 7.16
CA LEU A 122 -7.49 -15.50 6.04
C LEU A 122 -6.70 -16.10 4.86
N ARG A 123 -6.10 -17.29 5.04
CA ARG A 123 -5.31 -17.94 4.01
C ARG A 123 -6.14 -18.33 2.79
N GLN A 124 -7.39 -18.72 2.99
CA GLN A 124 -8.29 -19.01 1.87
C GLN A 124 -8.56 -17.76 1.03
N ALA A 125 -8.85 -16.63 1.66
CA ALA A 125 -9.07 -15.37 0.95
C ALA A 125 -7.83 -14.95 0.14
N HIS A 126 -6.63 -15.14 0.69
CA HIS A 126 -5.38 -14.99 -0.05
C HIS A 126 -5.31 -15.91 -1.28
N ASP A 127 -5.54 -17.21 -1.09
CA ASP A 127 -5.47 -18.20 -2.16
C ASP A 127 -6.46 -17.87 -3.30
N GLU A 128 -7.68 -17.42 -2.95
CA GLU A 128 -8.68 -16.98 -3.93
C GLU A 128 -8.24 -15.73 -4.71
N ILE A 129 -7.64 -14.73 -4.05
CA ILE A 129 -7.12 -13.53 -4.72
C ILE A 129 -5.98 -13.89 -5.69
N ILE A 130 -5.08 -14.80 -5.29
CA ILE A 130 -4.03 -15.33 -6.17
C ILE A 130 -4.65 -16.03 -7.38
N GLU A 131 -5.69 -16.84 -7.17
CA GLU A 131 -6.39 -17.52 -8.24
C GLU A 131 -7.05 -16.52 -9.21
N PHE A 132 -7.72 -15.48 -8.70
CA PHE A 132 -8.29 -14.40 -9.51
C PHE A 132 -7.21 -13.74 -10.38
N ARG A 133 -6.08 -13.36 -9.79
CA ARG A 133 -4.98 -12.75 -10.54
C ARG A 133 -4.54 -13.69 -11.66
N ASN A 134 -4.27 -14.94 -11.34
CA ASN A 134 -3.69 -15.87 -12.31
C ASN A 134 -4.67 -16.25 -13.42
N LYS A 135 -5.91 -16.61 -13.08
CA LYS A 135 -6.86 -17.16 -14.04
C LYS A 135 -7.72 -16.11 -14.72
N ARG A 136 -8.12 -15.05 -14.01
CA ARG A 136 -9.05 -14.04 -14.54
C ARG A 136 -8.34 -12.83 -15.12
N PHE A 137 -7.34 -12.27 -14.43
CA PHE A 137 -6.82 -10.94 -14.78
C PHE A 137 -5.45 -10.93 -15.47
N ALA A 138 -4.60 -11.95 -15.28
CA ALA A 138 -3.27 -12.00 -15.87
C ALA A 138 -3.18 -12.90 -17.11
N HIS A 139 -3.87 -14.03 -17.13
CA HIS A 139 -3.69 -15.05 -18.18
C HIS A 139 -4.96 -15.43 -18.95
N ASN A 140 -6.13 -14.86 -18.63
CA ASN A 140 -7.43 -15.23 -19.22
C ASN A 140 -7.62 -16.76 -19.35
N ALA A 141 -7.12 -17.51 -18.36
CA ALA A 141 -6.98 -18.97 -18.42
C ALA A 141 -8.29 -19.72 -18.09
N GLY A 142 -9.43 -19.04 -18.19
CA GLY A 142 -10.72 -19.50 -17.72
C GLY A 142 -10.80 -19.44 -16.19
N HIS A 143 -11.71 -18.62 -15.67
CA HIS A 143 -12.02 -18.57 -14.25
C HIS A 143 -13.50 -18.84 -14.04
N ARG A 144 -13.88 -19.56 -12.98
CA ARG A 144 -15.29 -19.95 -12.70
C ARG A 144 -16.29 -18.78 -12.67
N SER A 145 -15.78 -17.57 -12.46
CA SER A 145 -16.57 -16.34 -12.42
C SER A 145 -16.70 -15.65 -13.79
N VAL A 146 -16.19 -16.21 -14.88
CA VAL A 146 -16.35 -15.67 -16.24
C VAL A 146 -16.54 -16.86 -17.19
N ASP A 147 -17.69 -16.90 -17.85
CA ASP A 147 -18.03 -17.93 -18.82
C ASP A 147 -18.68 -17.27 -20.06
N GLY A 148 -18.46 -17.84 -21.23
CA GLY A 148 -18.92 -17.30 -22.50
C GLY A 148 -19.40 -18.42 -23.41
N THR A 149 -20.65 -18.35 -23.85
CA THR A 149 -21.22 -19.32 -24.78
C THR A 149 -21.51 -18.66 -26.11
N LEU A 150 -21.04 -19.29 -27.19
CA LEU A 150 -21.33 -18.94 -28.57
C LEU A 150 -22.31 -19.94 -29.15
N ASP A 151 -23.44 -19.45 -29.64
CA ASP A 151 -24.45 -20.22 -30.35
C ASP A 151 -24.52 -19.73 -31.79
N ILE A 152 -24.34 -20.65 -32.75
CA ILE A 152 -24.39 -20.33 -34.19
C ILE A 152 -25.56 -21.08 -34.78
N GLN A 153 -26.51 -20.33 -35.34
CA GLN A 153 -27.68 -20.88 -36.01
C GLN A 153 -27.59 -20.60 -37.51
N PHE A 154 -28.03 -21.53 -38.34
CA PHE A 154 -28.11 -21.34 -39.79
C PHE A 154 -29.57 -21.39 -40.24
N GLY A 155 -30.05 -20.30 -40.83
CA GLY A 155 -31.42 -20.14 -41.30
C GLY A 155 -31.49 -19.07 -42.38
N ASP A 156 -32.42 -19.22 -43.34
CA ASP A 156 -32.62 -18.27 -44.45
C ASP A 156 -31.35 -17.92 -45.24
N GLY A 157 -30.45 -18.89 -45.41
CA GLY A 157 -29.18 -18.73 -46.12
C GLY A 157 -28.15 -17.87 -45.39
N ARG A 158 -28.33 -17.60 -44.10
CA ARG A 158 -27.46 -16.78 -43.26
C ARG A 158 -27.09 -17.50 -41.97
N PHE A 159 -25.90 -17.15 -41.45
CA PHE A 159 -25.49 -17.56 -40.11
C PHE A 159 -25.85 -16.45 -39.13
N GLU A 160 -26.58 -16.80 -38.08
CA GLU A 160 -26.83 -15.95 -36.92
C GLU A 160 -25.91 -16.37 -35.79
N VAL A 161 -25.22 -15.39 -35.19
CA VAL A 161 -24.20 -15.61 -34.18
C VAL A 161 -24.67 -14.95 -32.89
N ASN A 162 -24.99 -15.76 -31.90
CA ASN A 162 -25.44 -15.34 -30.58
C ASN A 162 -24.32 -15.55 -29.56
N VAL A 163 -23.93 -14.48 -28.86
CA VAL A 163 -22.91 -14.54 -27.81
C VAL A 163 -23.58 -14.24 -26.48
N THR A 164 -23.41 -15.12 -25.49
CA THR A 164 -23.82 -14.88 -24.11
C THR A 164 -22.58 -14.89 -23.21
N MET A 165 -22.42 -13.88 -22.37
CA MET A 165 -21.35 -13.80 -21.38
C MET A 165 -21.96 -13.81 -19.97
N ARG A 166 -21.40 -14.63 -19.08
CA ARG A 166 -21.75 -14.72 -17.66
C ARG A 166 -20.55 -14.28 -16.84
N MET A 167 -20.74 -13.34 -15.94
CA MET A 167 -19.68 -12.87 -15.06
C MET A 167 -20.16 -12.76 -13.61
N GLY A 168 -19.44 -13.42 -12.70
CA GLY A 168 -19.62 -13.32 -11.25
C GLY A 168 -18.67 -12.28 -10.63
N TYR A 169 -19.14 -11.60 -9.59
CA TYR A 169 -18.40 -10.57 -8.86
C TYR A 169 -18.83 -10.58 -7.39
N TYR A 170 -17.99 -10.02 -6.53
CA TYR A 170 -18.34 -9.78 -5.14
C TYR A 170 -18.90 -8.36 -5.01
N ILE A 171 -20.19 -8.27 -4.65
CA ILE A 171 -20.82 -7.00 -4.29
C ILE A 171 -20.13 -6.52 -3.01
N ARG A 172 -19.54 -5.32 -3.04
CA ARG A 172 -18.80 -4.73 -1.92
C ARG A 172 -17.50 -5.47 -1.51
N GLY A 173 -17.03 -6.42 -2.32
CA GLY A 173 -15.90 -7.28 -1.98
C GLY A 173 -16.32 -8.53 -1.18
N ALA A 174 -15.41 -9.50 -1.07
CA ALA A 174 -15.65 -10.66 -0.19
C ALA A 174 -15.51 -10.25 1.28
N ASN A 175 -16.27 -10.87 2.17
CA ASN A 175 -16.36 -10.47 3.59
C ASN A 175 -14.99 -10.46 4.28
N GLU A 176 -14.10 -11.37 3.87
CA GLU A 176 -12.78 -11.59 4.44
C GLU A 176 -11.75 -10.57 3.96
N TRP A 177 -12.03 -9.83 2.87
CA TRP A 177 -11.06 -8.87 2.30
C TRP A 177 -10.84 -7.67 3.22
N GLY A 178 -11.87 -7.23 3.94
CA GLY A 178 -11.74 -6.15 4.91
C GLY A 178 -10.82 -6.53 6.08
N GLU A 179 -11.02 -7.73 6.64
CA GLU A 179 -10.17 -8.25 7.70
C GLU A 179 -8.72 -8.44 7.22
N LEU A 180 -8.54 -8.95 6.00
CA LEU A 180 -7.23 -9.11 5.37
C LEU A 180 -6.49 -7.78 5.20
N VAL A 181 -7.17 -6.73 4.75
CA VAL A 181 -6.60 -5.37 4.63
C VAL A 181 -6.21 -4.83 6.01
N THR A 182 -7.06 -5.00 7.02
CA THR A 182 -6.78 -4.58 8.40
C THR A 182 -5.56 -5.29 8.96
N PHE A 183 -5.46 -6.61 8.78
CA PHE A 183 -4.31 -7.40 9.21
C PHE A 183 -3.01 -6.92 8.55
N LEU A 184 -3.03 -6.70 7.23
CA LEU A 184 -1.86 -6.25 6.49
C LEU A 184 -1.40 -4.86 6.92
N ASN A 185 -2.33 -3.93 7.18
CA ASN A 185 -2.01 -2.63 7.76
C ASN A 185 -1.30 -2.78 9.11
N GLY A 186 -1.86 -3.58 10.03
CA GLY A 186 -1.26 -3.83 11.34
C GLY A 186 0.16 -4.42 11.23
N LEU A 187 0.34 -5.41 10.36
CA LEU A 187 1.64 -6.04 10.12
C LEU A 187 2.70 -5.02 9.63
N MET A 188 2.31 -4.05 8.80
CA MET A 188 3.21 -3.00 8.30
C MET A 188 3.64 -2.05 9.41
N PHE A 189 2.71 -1.65 10.30
CA PHE A 189 3.04 -0.85 11.49
C PHE A 189 3.96 -1.61 12.44
N ASP A 190 3.69 -2.89 12.71
CA ASP A 190 4.54 -3.72 13.56
C ASP A 190 5.97 -3.83 13.02
N ARG A 191 6.11 -3.99 11.69
CA ARG A 191 7.42 -4.02 11.02
C ARG A 191 8.15 -2.68 11.15
N LEU A 192 7.45 -1.56 11.01
CA LEU A 192 8.02 -0.22 11.17
C LEU A 192 8.54 -0.02 12.59
N THR A 193 7.70 -0.29 13.59
CA THR A 193 8.06 -0.12 15.00
C THR A 193 9.27 -0.95 15.37
N LYS A 194 9.31 -2.24 14.98
CA LYS A 194 10.46 -3.13 15.22
C LYS A 194 11.73 -2.64 14.53
N LEU A 195 11.61 -2.03 13.35
CA LEU A 195 12.77 -1.49 12.63
C LEU A 195 13.33 -0.24 13.34
N LEU A 196 12.46 0.69 13.75
CA LEU A 196 12.84 1.88 14.49
C LEU A 196 13.48 1.53 15.84
N GLU A 197 12.92 0.55 16.55
CA GLU A 197 13.49 0.04 17.80
C GLU A 197 14.87 -0.58 17.58
N ARG A 198 15.05 -1.36 16.50
CA ARG A 198 16.35 -1.93 16.14
C ARG A 198 17.38 -0.84 15.80
N LEU A 199 16.97 0.19 15.06
CA LEU A 199 17.81 1.35 14.77
C LEU A 199 18.24 2.05 16.05
N LYS A 200 17.30 2.34 16.96
CA LYS A 200 17.61 2.92 18.28
C LYS A 200 18.59 2.07 19.08
N ASN A 201 18.36 0.76 19.15
CA ASN A 201 19.23 -0.15 19.89
C ASN A 201 20.66 -0.21 19.32
N LYS A 202 20.82 -0.05 18.00
CA LYS A 202 22.14 -0.07 17.35
C LYS A 202 22.87 1.26 17.40
N THR A 203 22.16 2.38 17.31
CA THR A 203 22.79 3.70 17.20
C THR A 203 22.79 4.48 18.52
N GLY A 204 21.98 4.07 19.50
CA GLY A 204 21.77 4.83 20.73
C GLY A 204 20.98 6.13 20.55
N HIS A 205 20.45 6.37 19.35
CA HIS A 205 19.68 7.57 19.00
C HIS A 205 18.21 7.24 18.82
N ASP A 206 17.33 8.20 19.12
CA ASP A 206 15.90 8.05 18.81
C ASP A 206 15.66 8.21 17.31
N TRP A 207 14.93 7.25 16.73
CA TRP A 207 14.49 7.28 15.34
C TRP A 207 12.97 7.44 15.31
N THR A 208 12.52 8.58 14.81
CA THR A 208 11.09 8.92 14.77
C THR A 208 10.56 8.87 13.34
N PHE A 209 9.34 8.35 13.18
CA PHE A 209 8.59 8.44 11.93
C PHE A 209 7.39 9.36 12.15
N PRO A 210 7.12 10.34 11.27
CA PRO A 210 6.00 11.25 11.45
C PRO A 210 4.67 10.46 11.44
N SER A 211 3.88 10.64 12.49
CA SER A 211 2.51 10.11 12.59
C SER A 211 1.51 11.25 12.44
N GLY A 212 0.49 11.04 11.62
CA GLY A 212 -0.64 11.96 11.47
C GLY A 212 -1.97 11.25 11.70
N PRO A 213 -3.08 11.99 11.79
CA PRO A 213 -4.40 11.38 11.84
C PRO A 213 -4.64 10.51 10.60
N PRO A 214 -5.42 9.41 10.71
CA PRO A 214 -5.84 8.63 9.57
C PRO A 214 -6.45 9.55 8.48
N PRO A 215 -6.20 9.27 7.19
CA PRO A 215 -6.80 10.03 6.12
C PRO A 215 -8.33 10.10 6.25
N ALA A 216 -8.94 11.23 5.89
CA ALA A 216 -10.38 11.47 6.02
C ALA A 216 -11.25 10.47 5.23
N TRP A 217 -10.67 9.74 4.28
CA TRP A 217 -11.37 8.66 3.62
C TRP A 217 -11.51 7.43 4.50
N ILE A 218 -10.68 7.16 5.52
CA ILE A 218 -10.86 5.99 6.40
C ILE A 218 -12.03 6.23 7.36
N ASP A 219 -13.18 5.60 7.08
CA ASP A 219 -14.27 5.50 8.05
C ASP A 219 -14.02 4.26 8.92
N PHE A 220 -13.80 4.46 10.21
CA PHE A 220 -13.89 3.36 11.17
C PHE A 220 -15.38 3.06 11.41
N PRO A 221 -15.81 1.78 11.28
CA PRO A 221 -17.11 1.37 11.83
C PRO A 221 -17.13 1.52 13.36
#